data_AF-W2UJN3-F1
#
_entry.id   AF-W2UJN3-F1
#
_cell.length_a   1.000
_cell.length_b   1.000
_cell.length_c   1.000
_cell.angle_alpha   90.00
_cell.angle_beta   90.00
_cell.angle_gamma   90.00
#
_symmetry.space_group_name_H-M   'P 1'
#
loop_
_entity.id
_entity.type
_entity.pdbx_description
1 polymer ?
#
loop_
_entity_poly.entity_id
_entity_poly.type
_entity_poly.pdbx_seq_one_letter_code
_entity_poly.pdbx_strand_id
1 'polypeptide(L)'
;MVIPTIIATKNCIRISDHYFPNLHHLNNSSNAFRHALWNILLTKEAYQWNKDFNEALQWAKTITDWHEEFSPNKPLERAMDLHNNAYGRTFVHKMFKRNNIIETDSEKLAKELLPFLTTSKKVSNLNELRTLKNQLVHLI
;
A
#
# COMPACT_ATOMS: atom_id res chain seq x y z
N MET A 1 2.69 8.09 -16.16
CA MET A 1 2.64 6.62 -16.30
C MET A 1 1.21 6.10 -16.16
N VAL A 2 0.36 6.26 -17.19
CA VAL A 2 -1.07 5.92 -17.07
C VAL A 2 -1.32 4.40 -17.11
N ILE A 3 -0.75 3.71 -18.11
CA ILE A 3 -0.92 2.25 -18.26
C ILE A 3 -0.39 1.49 -17.03
N PRO A 4 0.83 1.77 -16.51
CA PRO A 4 1.30 1.15 -15.27
C PRO A 4 0.36 1.33 -14.08
N THR A 5 -0.19 2.54 -13.90
CA THR A 5 -1.16 2.82 -12.82
C THR A 5 -2.43 1.98 -12.96
N ILE A 6 -2.96 1.82 -14.19
CA ILE A 6 -4.15 1.00 -14.43
C ILE A 6 -3.86 -0.48 -14.11
N ILE A 7 -2.72 -1.01 -14.56
CA ILE A 7 -2.32 -2.40 -14.31
C ILE A 7 -2.15 -2.65 -12.80
N ALA A 8 -1.40 -1.77 -12.13
CA ALA A 8 -1.16 -1.85 -10.68
C ALA A 8 -2.48 -1.84 -9.90
N THR A 9 -3.38 -0.93 -10.26
CA THR A 9 -4.67 -0.78 -9.56
C THR A 9 -5.58 -1.99 -9.77
N LYS A 10 -5.68 -2.49 -11.02
CA LYS A 10 -6.44 -3.72 -11.31
C LYS A 10 -5.90 -4.93 -10.55
N ASN A 11 -4.58 -5.10 -10.52
CA ASN A 11 -3.95 -6.20 -9.79
C ASN A 11 -4.14 -6.07 -8.28
N CYS A 12 -4.04 -4.85 -7.73
CA CYS A 12 -4.27 -4.62 -6.31
C CYS A 12 -5.69 -5.03 -5.92
N ILE A 13 -6.71 -4.57 -6.65
CA ILE A 13 -8.11 -4.91 -6.38
C ILE A 13 -8.30 -6.41 -6.48
N ARG A 14 -7.89 -7.03 -7.59
CA ARG A 14 -8.03 -8.48 -7.81
C ARG A 14 -7.38 -9.32 -6.69
N ILE A 15 -6.17 -8.94 -6.26
CA ILE A 15 -5.43 -9.68 -5.23
C ILE A 15 -6.05 -9.45 -3.85
N SER A 16 -6.43 -8.20 -3.53
CA SER A 16 -7.15 -7.92 -2.29
C SER A 16 -8.44 -8.74 -2.22
N ASP A 17 -9.28 -8.69 -3.26
CA ASP A 17 -10.55 -9.43 -3.33
C ASP A 17 -10.37 -10.94 -3.20
N HIS A 18 -9.25 -11.47 -3.72
CA HIS A 18 -8.90 -12.88 -3.54
C HIS A 18 -8.63 -13.24 -2.06
N TYR A 19 -7.91 -12.38 -1.32
CA TYR A 19 -7.51 -12.65 0.05
C TYR A 19 -8.56 -12.29 1.11
N PHE A 20 -9.38 -11.24 0.91
CA PHE A 20 -10.37 -10.82 1.90
C PHE A 20 -11.73 -10.47 1.26
N PRO A 21 -12.38 -11.42 0.59
CA PRO A 21 -13.62 -11.16 -0.14
C PRO A 21 -14.64 -10.42 0.75
N ASN A 22 -15.18 -9.30 0.23
CA ASN A 22 -16.20 -8.46 0.89
C ASN A 22 -15.76 -7.73 2.18
N LEU A 23 -14.46 -7.66 2.51
CA LEU A 23 -14.00 -7.05 3.77
C LEU A 23 -13.26 -5.71 3.61
N HIS A 24 -12.86 -5.32 2.40
CA HIS A 24 -11.94 -4.19 2.21
C HIS A 24 -12.60 -2.80 2.30
N HIS A 25 -13.92 -2.70 2.23
CA HIS A 25 -14.63 -1.41 2.27
C HIS A 25 -14.70 -0.81 3.68
N LEU A 26 -14.19 -1.52 4.68
CA LEU A 26 -14.16 -1.13 6.08
C LEU A 26 -12.74 -0.73 6.48
N ASN A 27 -12.59 0.15 7.47
CA ASN A 27 -11.27 0.57 7.99
C ASN A 27 -10.57 -0.53 8.83
N ASN A 28 -10.59 -1.78 8.39
CA ASN A 28 -10.01 -2.94 9.05
C ASN A 28 -8.61 -3.26 8.52
N SER A 29 -8.00 -4.32 9.04
CA SER A 29 -6.66 -4.78 8.63
C SER A 29 -6.58 -5.10 7.12
N SER A 30 -7.66 -5.57 6.49
CA SER A 30 -7.67 -5.84 5.05
C SER A 30 -7.61 -4.56 4.20
N ASN A 31 -8.17 -3.44 4.69
CA ASN A 31 -7.99 -2.13 4.07
C ASN A 31 -6.55 -1.65 4.18
N ALA A 32 -5.94 -1.82 5.36
CA ALA A 32 -4.53 -1.53 5.57
C ALA A 32 -3.62 -2.30 4.59
N PHE A 33 -3.91 -3.59 4.39
CA PHE A 33 -3.26 -4.41 3.38
C PHE A 33 -3.42 -3.83 1.97
N ARG A 34 -4.65 -3.48 1.56
CA ARG A 34 -4.92 -2.95 0.21
C ARG A 34 -4.12 -1.68 -0.07
N HIS A 35 -4.10 -0.73 0.86
CA HIS A 35 -3.36 0.54 0.70
C HIS A 35 -1.85 0.31 0.59
N ALA A 36 -1.29 -0.58 1.41
CA ALA A 36 0.11 -0.95 1.33
C ALA A 36 0.43 -1.70 0.03
N LEU A 37 -0.38 -2.69 -0.36
CA LEU A 37 -0.22 -3.45 -1.60
C LEU A 37 -0.30 -2.55 -2.83
N TRP A 38 -1.23 -1.60 -2.85
CA TRP A 38 -1.38 -0.68 -3.98
C TRP A 38 -0.10 0.13 -4.21
N ASN A 39 0.54 0.62 -3.15
CA ASN A 39 1.81 1.33 -3.25
C ASN A 39 2.95 0.43 -3.73
N ILE A 40 3.00 -0.83 -3.28
CA ILE A 40 3.98 -1.81 -3.75
C ILE A 40 3.81 -2.04 -5.26
N LEU A 41 2.58 -2.27 -5.73
CA LEU A 41 2.31 -2.56 -7.14
C LEU A 41 2.45 -1.33 -8.03
N LEU A 42 2.08 -0.13 -7.55
CA LEU A 42 2.36 1.12 -8.27
C LEU A 42 3.86 1.30 -8.48
N THR A 43 4.66 1.07 -7.44
CA THR A 43 6.12 1.15 -7.54
C THR A 43 6.64 0.09 -8.52
N LYS A 44 6.13 -1.14 -8.46
CA LYS A 44 6.51 -2.22 -9.37
C LYS A 44 6.27 -1.87 -10.84
N GLU A 45 5.03 -1.55 -11.19
CA GLU A 45 4.65 -1.30 -12.57
C GLU A 45 5.32 -0.04 -13.11
N ALA A 46 5.50 1.00 -12.27
CA ALA A 46 6.25 2.19 -12.64
C ALA A 46 7.73 1.86 -12.92
N TYR A 47 8.40 1.13 -12.02
CA TYR A 47 9.79 0.71 -12.16
C TYR A 47 10.00 -0.14 -13.43
N GLN A 48 9.07 -1.02 -13.74
CA GLN A 48 9.16 -1.82 -14.97
C GLN A 48 9.16 -0.96 -16.24
N TRP A 49 8.54 0.22 -16.18
CA TRP A 49 8.43 1.16 -17.30
C TRP A 49 9.61 2.13 -17.40
N ASN A 50 9.99 2.80 -16.30
CA ASN A 50 11.01 3.85 -16.32
C ASN A 50 12.41 3.37 -15.92
N LYS A 51 12.53 2.18 -15.31
CA LYS A 51 13.78 1.61 -14.76
C LYS A 51 14.47 2.48 -13.69
N ASP A 52 13.77 3.46 -13.14
CA ASP A 52 14.24 4.27 -12.01
C ASP A 52 13.34 4.01 -10.81
N PHE A 53 13.93 3.38 -9.79
CA PHE A 53 13.22 2.97 -8.58
C PHE A 53 12.78 4.17 -7.72
N ASN A 54 13.56 5.25 -7.66
CA ASN A 54 13.21 6.44 -6.88
C ASN A 54 12.05 7.18 -7.54
N GLU A 55 12.08 7.33 -8.86
CA GLU A 55 10.95 7.88 -9.61
C GLU A 55 9.71 7.00 -9.47
N ALA A 56 9.86 5.68 -9.46
CA ALA A 56 8.73 4.76 -9.27
C ALA A 56 8.08 4.91 -7.89
N LEU A 57 8.89 5.05 -6.83
CA LEU A 57 8.39 5.35 -5.48
C LEU A 57 7.67 6.72 -5.42
N GLN A 58 8.26 7.73 -6.06
CA GLN A 58 7.69 9.08 -6.13
C GLN A 58 6.36 9.06 -6.89
N TRP A 59 6.26 8.28 -7.96
CA TRP A 59 5.01 8.10 -8.70
C TRP A 59 3.93 7.42 -7.88
N ALA A 60 4.26 6.34 -7.15
CA ALA A 60 3.33 5.68 -6.25
C ALA A 60 2.76 6.68 -5.22
N LYS A 61 3.63 7.49 -4.60
CA LYS A 61 3.22 8.55 -3.67
C LYS A 61 2.30 9.58 -4.34
N THR A 62 2.68 10.06 -5.53
CA THR A 62 1.91 11.08 -6.26
C THR A 62 0.49 10.61 -6.56
N ILE A 63 0.34 9.37 -7.03
CA ILE A 63 -0.97 8.78 -7.35
C ILE A 63 -1.80 8.58 -6.08
N THR A 64 -1.21 8.06 -5.00
CA THR A 64 -1.97 7.80 -3.78
C THR A 64 -2.35 9.09 -3.08
N ASP A 65 -1.47 10.09 -3.03
CA ASP A 65 -1.78 11.38 -2.40
C ASP A 65 -2.90 12.09 -3.16
N TRP A 66 -2.85 12.07 -4.50
CA TRP A 66 -3.93 12.59 -5.33
C TRP A 66 -5.26 11.86 -5.10
N HIS A 67 -5.24 10.53 -4.95
CA HIS A 67 -6.44 9.75 -4.64
C HIS A 67 -7.07 10.14 -3.31
N GLU A 68 -6.26 10.30 -2.25
CA GLU A 68 -6.74 10.75 -0.94
C GLU A 68 -7.30 12.18 -1.00
N GLU A 69 -6.72 13.08 -1.80
CA GLU A 69 -7.24 14.44 -2.01
C GLU A 69 -8.56 14.46 -2.81
N PHE A 70 -8.68 13.59 -3.80
CA PHE A 70 -9.86 13.49 -4.64
C PHE A 70 -11.08 12.92 -3.89
N SER A 71 -10.87 11.97 -2.98
CA SER A 71 -11.93 11.32 -2.20
C SER A 71 -11.68 11.50 -0.69
N PRO A 72 -11.98 12.68 -0.11
CA PRO A 72 -11.60 13.00 1.26
C PRO A 72 -12.33 12.14 2.30
N ASN A 73 -11.56 11.35 3.05
CA ASN A 73 -12.03 10.62 4.23
C ASN A 73 -12.00 11.49 5.50
N LYS A 74 -12.60 10.99 6.60
CA LYS A 74 -12.47 11.65 7.91
C LYS A 74 -10.99 11.74 8.33
N PRO A 75 -10.58 12.71 9.17
CA PRO A 75 -9.17 12.94 9.48
C PRO A 75 -8.39 11.71 9.96
N LEU A 76 -8.99 10.86 10.80
CA LEU A 76 -8.34 9.64 11.30
C LEU A 76 -8.22 8.54 10.22
N GLU A 77 -9.26 8.38 9.39
CA GLU A 77 -9.30 7.43 8.27
C GLU A 77 -8.25 7.81 7.22
N ARG A 78 -8.24 9.08 6.80
CA ARG A 78 -7.21 9.62 5.90
C ARG A 78 -5.79 9.42 6.47
N ALA A 79 -5.60 9.63 7.77
CA ALA A 79 -4.29 9.42 8.39
C ALA A 79 -3.87 7.95 8.38
N MET A 80 -4.81 7.02 8.58
CA MET A 80 -4.59 5.57 8.46
C MET A 80 -4.21 5.19 7.03
N ASP A 81 -4.94 5.68 6.02
CA ASP A 81 -4.67 5.42 4.61
C ASP A 81 -3.30 5.95 4.19
N LEU A 82 -2.98 7.20 4.52
CA LEU A 82 -1.66 7.81 4.27
C LEU A 82 -0.52 7.05 4.95
N HIS A 83 -0.72 6.58 6.18
CA HIS A 83 0.25 5.77 6.91
C HIS A 83 0.52 4.44 6.21
N ASN A 84 -0.54 3.71 5.85
CA ASN A 84 -0.43 2.42 5.17
C ASN A 84 0.15 2.56 3.75
N ASN A 85 -0.17 3.65 3.05
CA ASN A 85 0.44 4.02 1.77
C ASN A 85 1.97 4.19 1.94
N ALA A 86 2.39 4.96 2.95
CA ALA A 86 3.82 5.15 3.25
C ALA A 86 4.52 3.86 3.69
N TYR A 87 3.83 3.01 4.45
CA TYR A 87 4.33 1.70 4.84
C TYR A 87 4.61 0.82 3.62
N GLY A 88 3.67 0.73 2.66
CA GLY A 88 3.85 -0.04 1.43
C GLY A 88 5.07 0.39 0.60
N ARG A 89 5.27 1.71 0.45
CA ARG A 89 6.47 2.27 -0.21
C ARG A 89 7.76 1.92 0.53
N THR A 90 7.75 2.04 1.85
CA THR A 90 8.92 1.69 2.68
C THR A 90 9.23 0.20 2.62
N PHE A 91 8.19 -0.63 2.59
CA PHE A 91 8.29 -2.08 2.50
C PHE A 91 8.97 -2.49 1.19
N VAL A 92 8.43 -2.07 0.03
CA VAL A 92 9.02 -2.44 -1.27
C VAL A 92 10.44 -1.89 -1.43
N HIS A 93 10.75 -0.70 -0.91
CA HIS A 93 12.12 -0.15 -0.90
C HIS A 93 13.10 -1.05 -0.15
N LYS A 94 12.73 -1.53 1.03
CA LYS A 94 13.55 -2.45 1.83
C LYS A 94 13.78 -3.77 1.09
N MET A 95 12.76 -4.31 0.45
CA MET A 95 12.89 -5.57 -0.29
C MET A 95 13.72 -5.39 -1.57
N PHE A 96 13.50 -4.31 -2.32
CA PHE A 96 14.31 -3.98 -3.49
C PHE A 96 15.80 -3.96 -3.17
N LYS A 97 16.19 -3.27 -2.09
CA LYS A 97 17.59 -3.24 -1.61
C LYS A 97 18.13 -4.59 -1.17
N ARG A 98 17.28 -5.49 -0.66
CA ARG A 98 17.71 -6.78 -0.11
C ARG A 98 17.92 -7.84 -1.18
N ASN A 99 17.03 -7.93 -2.17
CA ASN A 99 17.03 -9.04 -3.13
C ASN A 99 16.38 -8.71 -4.49
N ASN A 100 16.19 -7.44 -4.84
CA ASN A 100 15.54 -7.00 -6.08
C ASN A 100 14.18 -7.67 -6.34
N ILE A 101 13.37 -7.90 -5.30
CA ILE A 101 12.10 -8.64 -5.42
C ILE A 101 11.09 -8.00 -6.38
N ILE A 102 11.28 -6.75 -6.79
CA ILE A 102 10.29 -6.03 -7.61
C ILE A 102 10.09 -6.67 -9.00
N GLU A 103 11.00 -7.53 -9.42
CA GLU A 103 10.87 -8.29 -10.67
C GLU A 103 9.98 -9.54 -10.53
N THR A 104 9.58 -9.91 -9.30
CA THR A 104 8.65 -11.03 -9.10
C THR A 104 7.22 -10.67 -9.47
N ASP A 105 6.37 -11.68 -9.58
CA ASP A 105 4.95 -11.48 -9.81
C ASP A 105 4.25 -10.76 -8.64
N SER A 106 3.11 -10.14 -8.94
CA SER A 106 2.34 -9.34 -7.98
C SER A 106 1.80 -10.16 -6.81
N GLU A 107 1.56 -11.45 -7.02
CA GLU A 107 0.98 -12.36 -6.04
C GLU A 107 2.02 -12.72 -4.98
N LYS A 108 3.26 -12.99 -5.41
CA LYS A 108 4.40 -13.18 -4.50
C LYS A 108 4.66 -11.94 -3.63
N LEU A 109 4.60 -10.74 -4.19
CA LEU A 109 4.72 -9.50 -3.42
C LEU A 109 3.60 -9.36 -2.37
N ALA A 110 2.38 -9.74 -2.73
CA ALA A 110 1.26 -9.76 -1.81
C ALA A 110 1.47 -10.77 -0.67
N LYS A 111 1.95 -11.98 -0.97
CA LYS A 111 2.29 -13.01 0.02
C LYS A 111 3.34 -12.55 1.02
N GLU A 112 4.34 -11.80 0.58
CA GLU A 112 5.36 -11.23 1.46
C GLU A 112 4.79 -10.16 2.40
N LEU A 113 3.71 -9.48 2.02
CA LEU A 113 3.04 -8.49 2.85
C LEU A 113 2.06 -9.11 3.86
N LEU A 114 1.44 -10.26 3.56
CA LEU A 114 0.43 -10.90 4.41
C LEU A 114 0.85 -11.11 5.87
N PRO A 115 2.07 -11.57 6.20
CA PRO A 115 2.47 -11.77 7.60
C PRO A 115 2.35 -10.51 8.46
N PHE A 116 2.51 -9.32 7.87
CA PHE A 116 2.42 -8.04 8.57
C PHE A 116 1.00 -7.63 8.97
N LEU A 117 -0.01 -8.37 8.54
CA LEU A 117 -1.38 -8.19 9.03
C LEU A 117 -1.53 -8.63 10.48
N THR A 118 -0.81 -9.68 10.89
CA THR A 118 -0.82 -10.17 12.28
C THR A 118 -0.25 -9.17 13.28
N THR A 119 0.62 -8.26 12.80
CA THR A 119 1.21 -7.18 13.58
C THR A 119 0.54 -5.83 13.31
N SER A 120 -0.55 -5.82 12.53
CA SER A 120 -1.33 -4.61 12.29
C SER A 120 -1.95 -4.13 13.60
N LYS A 121 -1.80 -2.84 13.90
CA LYS A 121 -2.28 -2.26 15.15
C LYS A 121 -3.58 -1.49 14.94
N LYS A 122 -4.58 -1.81 15.76
CA LYS A 122 -5.79 -1.00 15.88
C LYS A 122 -5.46 0.34 16.53
N VAL A 123 -5.87 1.44 15.92
CA VAL A 123 -5.69 2.80 16.47
C VAL A 123 -7.02 3.50 16.61
N SER A 124 -7.17 4.29 17.67
CA SER A 124 -8.44 4.99 17.97
C SER A 124 -8.33 6.52 17.88
N ASN A 125 -7.11 7.06 17.73
CA ASN A 125 -6.88 8.50 17.64
C ASN A 125 -5.56 8.84 16.90
N LEU A 126 -5.43 10.12 16.50
CA LEU A 126 -4.29 10.61 15.74
C LEU A 126 -2.97 10.61 16.54
N ASN A 127 -3.02 10.80 17.85
CA ASN A 127 -1.81 10.82 18.68
C ASN A 127 -1.17 9.44 18.72
N GLU A 128 -1.98 8.40 18.87
CA GLU A 128 -1.52 7.02 18.79
C GLU A 128 -0.88 6.72 17.43
N LEU A 129 -1.57 7.08 16.34
CA LEU A 129 -1.07 6.83 14.98
C LEU A 129 0.30 7.48 14.75
N ARG A 130 0.51 8.73 15.20
CA ARG A 130 1.79 9.46 15.05
C ARG A 130 2.98 8.77 15.72
N THR A 131 2.76 7.91 16.71
CA THR A 131 3.84 7.15 17.37
C THR A 131 4.27 5.92 16.58
N LEU A 132 3.46 5.47 15.62
CA LEU A 132 3.68 4.26 14.84
C LEU A 132 4.38 4.61 13.52
N LYS A 133 5.40 3.83 13.13
CA LYS A 133 6.14 4.06 11.87
C LYS A 133 6.40 2.79 11.05
N ASN A 134 6.43 1.62 11.70
CA ASN A 134 6.98 0.40 11.11
C ASN A 134 5.99 -0.77 11.08
N GLN A 135 4.69 -0.50 11.08
CA GLN A 135 3.65 -1.53 11.00
C GLN A 135 2.40 -0.98 10.33
N LEU A 136 1.55 -1.87 9.82
CA LEU A 136 0.22 -1.53 9.30
C LEU A 136 -0.68 -1.05 10.45
N VAL A 137 -1.64 -0.19 10.13
CA VAL A 137 -2.62 0.31 11.11
C VAL A 137 -4.05 0.21 10.58
N HIS A 138 -5.00 -0.06 11.47
CA HIS A 138 -6.43 -0.14 11.14
C HIS A 138 -7.29 0.48 12.25
N LEU A 139 -8.57 0.73 11.99
CA LEU A 139 -9.51 1.37 12.93
C LEU A 139 -10.55 0.42 13.51
N ILE A 140 -10.87 -0.69 12.84
CA ILE A 140 -11.86 -1.67 13.33
C ILE A 140 -11.37 -3.10 13.28
#